data_AF-A0A7S1HKK0-F1
#
_entry.id   AF-A0A7S1HKK0-F1
#
_cell.length_a   1.000
_cell.length_b   1.000
_cell.length_c   1.000
_cell.angle_alpha   90.00
_cell.angle_beta   90.00
_cell.angle_gamma   90.00
#
_symmetry.space_group_name_H-M   'P 1'
#
loop_
_entity.id
_entity.type
_entity.pdbx_description
1 polymer ?
#
loop_
_entity_poly.entity_id
_entity_poly.type
_entity_poly.pdbx_seq_one_letter_code
_entity_poly.pdbx_strand_id
1 'polypeptide(L)'
;KMYGVWWSGAEPDVKDVGDGAKGYNALNLNTSGTAPKVIQDILKYVHDKGQGTGPKDEVGSVLYTRGVVIQALAVEAVRRAQERFGKGKVMTGEQVRWGLENL
;
A
#
# COMPACT_ATOMS: atom_id res chain seq x y z
N LYS A 1 -25.22 8.54 13.60
CA LYS A 1 -23.84 8.00 13.49
C LYS A 1 -23.39 8.20 12.05
N MET A 2 -22.17 8.68 11.84
CA MET A 2 -21.59 8.89 10.51
C MET A 2 -20.57 7.77 10.23
N TYR A 3 -20.62 7.19 9.03
CA TYR A 3 -19.71 6.14 8.60
C TYR A 3 -19.03 6.53 7.31
N GLY A 4 -17.70 6.41 7.28
CA GLY A 4 -16.87 6.65 6.13
C GLY A 4 -16.79 5.47 5.17
N VAL A 5 -16.70 5.78 3.89
CA VAL A 5 -16.21 4.83 2.89
C VAL A 5 -14.69 4.76 2.96
N TRP A 6 -14.06 3.83 2.24
CA TRP A 6 -12.60 3.62 2.29
C TRP A 6 -11.74 4.79 1.78
N TRP A 7 -12.36 5.77 1.13
CA TRP A 7 -11.73 7.03 0.73
C TRP A 7 -11.81 8.13 1.79
N SER A 8 -12.53 7.91 2.88
CA SER A 8 -12.64 8.82 4.03
C SER A 8 -12.27 8.11 5.34
N GLY A 9 -11.35 7.15 5.27
CA GLY A 9 -10.97 6.28 6.39
C GLY A 9 -9.47 6.32 6.71
N ALA A 10 -8.76 7.32 6.21
CA ALA A 10 -7.33 7.49 6.44
C ALA A 10 -7.04 8.53 7.53
N GLU A 11 -5.81 8.50 8.04
CA GLU A 11 -5.30 9.42 9.03
C GLU A 11 -5.54 10.91 8.69
N PRO A 12 -5.25 11.41 7.47
CA PRO A 12 -5.49 12.82 7.12
C PRO A 12 -6.97 13.24 7.15
N ASP A 13 -7.92 12.30 7.01
CA ASP A 13 -9.35 12.64 6.95
C ASP A 13 -9.91 13.14 8.29
N VAL A 14 -9.23 12.80 9.40
CA VAL A 14 -9.68 13.11 10.76
C VAL A 14 -8.63 13.81 11.60
N LYS A 15 -7.37 13.89 11.14
CA LYS A 15 -6.25 14.46 11.90
C LYS A 15 -6.56 15.85 12.44
N ASP A 16 -7.07 16.74 11.58
CA ASP A 16 -7.36 18.13 11.95
C ASP A 16 -8.70 18.31 12.68
N VAL A 17 -9.57 17.30 12.63
CA VAL A 17 -10.83 17.25 13.38
C VAL A 17 -10.58 16.89 14.85
N GLY A 18 -9.51 16.12 15.11
CA GLY A 18 -9.06 15.75 16.45
C GLY A 18 -10.15 15.06 17.27
N ASP A 19 -10.39 15.56 18.48
CA ASP A 19 -11.37 14.99 19.42
C ASP A 19 -12.81 14.95 18.87
N GLY A 20 -13.15 15.84 17.92
CA GLY A 20 -14.46 15.85 17.26
C GLY A 20 -14.72 14.61 16.40
N ALA A 21 -13.68 13.86 16.03
CA ALA A 21 -13.79 12.63 15.25
C ALA A 21 -13.96 11.37 16.12
N LYS A 22 -13.94 11.48 17.46
CA LYS A 22 -14.12 10.32 18.34
C LYS A 22 -15.46 9.62 18.06
N GLY A 23 -15.40 8.32 17.77
CA GLY A 23 -16.57 7.52 17.41
C GLY A 23 -16.91 7.53 15.92
N TYR A 24 -16.15 8.25 15.08
CA TYR A 24 -16.17 8.06 13.64
C TYR A 24 -15.65 6.66 13.29
N ASN A 25 -16.31 6.02 12.34
CA ASN A 25 -15.93 4.70 11.86
C ASN A 25 -15.88 4.75 10.33
N ALA A 26 -14.90 4.09 9.74
CA ALA A 26 -14.79 3.98 8.29
C ALA A 26 -14.40 2.56 7.89
N LEU A 27 -14.83 2.16 6.70
CA LEU A 27 -14.36 0.93 6.08
C LEU A 27 -12.90 1.10 5.68
N ASN A 28 -12.05 0.11 5.98
CA ASN A 28 -10.70 0.03 5.41
C ASN A 28 -10.45 -1.34 4.80
N LEU A 29 -9.90 -1.35 3.59
CA LEU A 29 -9.55 -2.56 2.84
C LEU A 29 -8.11 -3.02 3.13
N ASN A 30 -7.34 -2.18 3.80
CA ASN A 30 -5.95 -2.43 4.17
C ASN A 30 -5.80 -2.15 5.67
N THR A 31 -5.03 -2.97 6.36
CA THR A 31 -4.71 -2.73 7.77
C THR A 31 -3.81 -1.50 7.92
N SER A 32 -3.79 -0.90 9.10
CA SER A 32 -2.89 0.20 9.47
C SER A 32 -2.01 -0.20 10.65
N GLY A 33 -0.99 0.62 10.90
CA GLY A 33 0.03 0.39 11.92
C GLY A 33 1.24 -0.40 11.41
N THR A 34 2.15 -0.67 12.35
CA THR A 34 3.49 -1.22 12.07
C THR A 34 3.64 -2.70 12.46
N ALA A 35 2.55 -3.34 12.86
CA ALA A 35 2.54 -4.77 13.19
C ALA A 35 2.87 -5.69 11.99
N PRO A 36 2.42 -5.43 10.74
CA PRO A 36 2.72 -6.31 9.63
C PRO A 36 4.22 -6.39 9.33
N LYS A 37 4.74 -7.61 9.12
CA LYS A 37 6.17 -7.86 8.86
C LYS A 37 6.73 -7.01 7.73
N VAL A 38 5.99 -6.86 6.62
CA VAL A 38 6.43 -6.04 5.48
C VAL A 38 6.66 -4.58 5.86
N ILE A 39 5.83 -4.02 6.76
CA ILE A 39 5.98 -2.65 7.23
C ILE A 39 7.22 -2.53 8.13
N GLN A 40 7.48 -3.52 8.98
CA GLN A 40 8.70 -3.58 9.80
C GLN A 40 9.96 -3.70 8.95
N ASP A 41 9.91 -4.52 7.90
CA ASP A 41 11.03 -4.69 6.97
C ASP A 41 11.28 -3.40 6.18
N ILE A 42 10.24 -2.65 5.78
CA ILE A 42 10.37 -1.34 5.16
C ILE A 42 11.03 -0.33 6.12
N LEU A 43 10.61 -0.30 7.39
CA LEU A 43 11.26 0.54 8.40
C LEU A 43 12.75 0.20 8.52
N LYS A 44 13.09 -1.09 8.66
CA LYS A 44 14.44 -1.58 8.90
C LYS A 44 15.39 -1.44 7.70
N TYR A 45 14.92 -1.81 6.51
CA TYR A 45 15.79 -1.94 5.34
C TYR A 45 15.79 -0.71 4.45
N VAL A 46 14.80 0.18 4.58
CA VAL A 46 14.68 1.40 3.76
C VAL A 46 14.83 2.65 4.62
N HIS A 47 13.94 2.87 5.58
CA HIS A 47 13.94 4.12 6.36
C HIS A 47 15.11 4.23 7.34
N ASP A 48 15.48 3.16 8.05
CA ASP A 48 16.64 3.15 8.97
C ASP A 48 17.97 3.35 8.24
N LYS A 49 18.00 3.09 6.92
CA LYS A 49 19.15 3.33 6.06
C LYS A 49 19.14 4.71 5.39
N GLY A 50 18.15 5.56 5.68
CA GLY A 50 17.99 6.86 5.04
C GLY A 50 17.62 6.80 3.56
N GLN A 51 17.05 5.68 3.10
CA GLN A 51 16.66 5.47 1.69
C GLN A 51 15.16 5.66 1.45
N GLY A 52 14.41 6.10 2.47
CA GLY A 52 13.02 6.48 2.32
C GLY A 52 12.88 7.86 1.66
N THR A 53 11.91 8.02 0.77
CA THR A 53 11.65 9.29 0.06
C THR A 53 10.59 10.16 0.74
N GLY A 54 10.05 9.74 1.88
CA GLY A 54 9.02 10.45 2.66
C GLY A 54 9.17 10.28 4.17
N PRO A 55 8.29 10.91 4.97
CA PRO A 55 8.35 10.87 6.43
C PRO A 55 8.27 9.44 6.97
N LYS A 56 9.14 9.11 7.93
CA LYS A 56 9.20 7.76 8.53
C LYS A 56 7.95 7.44 9.36
N ASP A 57 7.33 8.44 9.95
CA ASP A 57 6.13 8.34 10.78
C ASP A 57 4.85 8.04 9.98
N GLU A 58 4.86 8.26 8.65
CA GLU A 58 3.77 7.84 7.78
C GLU A 58 3.78 6.34 7.45
N VAL A 59 4.89 5.64 7.74
CA VAL A 59 5.05 4.21 7.46
C VAL A 59 4.07 3.40 8.31
N GLY A 60 3.14 2.73 7.64
CA GLY A 60 2.04 1.98 8.27
C GLY A 60 0.72 2.74 8.34
N SER A 61 0.67 4.02 7.93
CA SER A 61 -0.61 4.69 7.69
C SER A 61 -1.45 3.94 6.65
N VAL A 62 -2.76 4.12 6.66
CA VAL A 62 -3.69 3.44 5.74
C VAL A 62 -3.27 3.63 4.28
N LEU A 63 -2.92 4.86 3.89
CA LEU A 63 -2.52 5.17 2.52
C LEU A 63 -1.16 4.58 2.17
N TYR A 64 -0.22 4.56 3.10
CA TYR A 64 1.07 3.90 2.92
C TYR A 64 0.88 2.40 2.66
N THR A 65 0.12 1.73 3.52
CA THR A 65 -0.15 0.29 3.38
C THR A 65 -0.91 -0.02 2.09
N ARG A 66 -1.85 0.84 1.68
CA ARG A 66 -2.53 0.72 0.38
C ARG A 66 -1.55 0.78 -0.79
N GLY A 67 -0.61 1.73 -0.75
CA GLY A 67 0.47 1.83 -1.74
C GLY A 67 1.31 0.55 -1.81
N VAL A 68 1.72 0.01 -0.66
CA VAL A 68 2.48 -1.24 -0.57
C VAL A 68 1.72 -2.40 -1.22
N VAL A 69 0.42 -2.56 -0.91
CA VAL A 69 -0.40 -3.65 -1.48
C VAL A 69 -0.56 -3.51 -3.00
N ILE A 70 -0.82 -2.30 -3.50
CA ILE A 70 -0.95 -2.04 -4.94
C ILE A 70 0.36 -2.37 -5.66
N GLN A 71 1.50 -1.95 -5.11
CA GLN A 71 2.81 -2.21 -5.72
C GLN A 71 3.19 -3.69 -5.64
N ALA A 72 2.85 -4.39 -4.57
CA ALA A 72 3.05 -5.83 -4.49
C ALA A 72 2.31 -6.55 -5.62
N LEU A 73 1.02 -6.24 -5.84
CA LEU A 73 0.23 -6.82 -6.93
C LEU A 73 0.82 -6.48 -8.32
N ALA A 74 1.29 -5.25 -8.52
CA ALA A 74 1.91 -4.82 -9.78
C ALA A 74 3.22 -5.58 -10.05
N VAL A 75 4.08 -5.74 -9.05
CA VAL A 75 5.33 -6.51 -9.17
C VAL A 75 5.04 -7.98 -9.48
N GLU A 76 4.06 -8.59 -8.81
CA GLU A 76 3.67 -9.97 -9.07
C GLU A 76 3.10 -10.14 -10.48
N ALA A 77 2.32 -9.18 -10.97
CA ALA A 77 1.82 -9.22 -12.35
C ALA A 77 2.96 -9.19 -13.39
N VAL A 78 3.96 -8.32 -13.18
CA VAL A 78 5.15 -8.28 -14.03
C VAL A 78 5.90 -9.62 -13.96
N ARG A 79 6.06 -10.20 -12.76
CA ARG A 79 6.70 -11.52 -12.59
C ARG A 79 5.95 -12.61 -13.37
N ARG A 80 4.62 -12.68 -13.25
CA ARG A 80 3.77 -13.64 -13.98
C ARG A 80 3.86 -13.45 -15.49
N ALA A 81 3.86 -12.20 -15.96
CA ALA A 81 4.07 -11.90 -17.36
C ALA A 81 5.46 -12.35 -17.84
N GLN A 82 6.51 -12.10 -17.07
CA GLN A 82 7.87 -12.55 -17.40
C GLN A 82 8.00 -14.08 -17.45
N GLU A 83 7.33 -14.81 -16.57
CA GLU A 83 7.29 -16.28 -16.62
C GLU A 83 6.76 -16.81 -17.95
N ARG A 84 5.78 -16.12 -18.56
CA ARG A 84 5.18 -16.51 -19.85
C ARG A 84 5.92 -15.94 -21.07
N PHE A 85 6.28 -14.66 -21.05
CA PHE A 85 6.74 -13.93 -22.24
C PHE A 85 8.26 -13.71 -22.29
N GLY A 86 8.97 -14.08 -21.23
CA GLY A 86 10.43 -14.12 -21.19
C GLY A 86 11.00 -13.54 -19.89
N LYS A 87 11.65 -14.41 -19.10
CA LYS A 87 12.26 -14.03 -17.82
C LYS A 87 13.31 -12.93 -18.01
N GLY A 88 13.21 -11.87 -17.20
CA GLY A 88 14.13 -10.73 -17.24
C GLY A 88 13.91 -9.75 -18.38
N LYS A 89 12.92 -9.96 -19.27
CA LYS A 89 12.58 -9.00 -20.32
C LYS A 89 11.65 -7.91 -19.78
N VAL A 90 11.72 -6.73 -20.39
CA VAL A 90 10.73 -5.66 -20.18
C VAL A 90 9.40 -6.12 -20.79
N MET A 91 8.33 -6.01 -20.02
CA MET A 91 6.98 -6.42 -20.43
C MET A 91 6.23 -5.24 -21.05
N THR A 92 5.42 -5.50 -22.09
CA THR A 92 4.47 -4.50 -22.61
C THR A 92 3.27 -4.34 -21.68
N GLY A 93 2.47 -3.29 -21.86
CA GLY A 93 1.25 -3.08 -21.08
C GLY A 93 0.26 -4.26 -21.21
N GLU A 94 0.11 -4.83 -22.39
CA GLU A 94 -0.75 -6.00 -22.63
C GLU A 94 -0.25 -7.25 -21.91
N GLN A 95 1.07 -7.43 -21.85
CA GLN A 95 1.69 -8.55 -21.13
C GLN A 95 1.51 -8.40 -19.62
N VAL A 96 1.68 -7.19 -19.07
CA VAL A 96 1.45 -6.92 -17.65
C VAL A 96 -0.04 -7.07 -17.30
N ARG A 97 -0.97 -6.63 -18.17
CA ARG A 97 -2.41 -6.92 -18.00
C ARG A 97 -2.66 -8.41 -17.93
N TRP A 98 -2.10 -9.19 -18.86
CA TRP A 98 -2.21 -10.66 -18.80
C TRP A 98 -1.68 -11.20 -17.47
N GLY A 99 -0.58 -10.65 -16.96
CA GLY A 99 -0.05 -10.99 -15.63
C GLY A 99 -1.01 -10.68 -14.49
N LEU A 100 -1.67 -9.52 -14.49
CA LEU A 100 -2.70 -9.13 -13.51
C LEU A 100 -3.90 -10.08 -13.53
N GLU A 101 -4.32 -10.51 -14.73
CA GLU A 101 -5.44 -11.43 -14.93
C GLU A 101 -5.11 -12.89 -14.56
N ASN A 102 -3.83 -13.19 -14.27
CA ASN A 102 -3.32 -14.54 -14.02
C ASN A 102 -2.37 -14.61 -12.81
N LEU A 103 -2.62 -13.76 -11.81
CA LEU A 103 -1.91 -13.76 -10.52
C LEU A 103 -2.01 -15.10 -9.79
#